data_AF-A0A0F7VS65-F1
#
_entry.id   AF-A0A0F7VS65-F1
#
_cell.length_a   1.000
_cell.length_b   1.000
_cell.length_c   1.000
_cell.angle_alpha   90.00
_cell.angle_beta   90.00
_cell.angle_gamma   90.00
#
_symmetry.space_group_name_H-M   'P 1'
#
loop_
_entity.id
_entity.type
_entity.pdbx_description
1 polymer ?
#
loop_
_entity_poly.entity_id
_entity_poly.type
_entity_poly.pdbx_seq_one_letter_code
_entity_poly.pdbx_strand_id
1 'polypeptide(L)'
;MTMTEQPAELTKEDTDCCTRHHDDSGETARERVNRRWNEVLQETRVAQTGVQILFGFLLSVAFTPLFRELETFDRVVYVTTVVLGAAATGSLIAPVSLHRFLSGQRMKDEVVETACRLMMCGMVLLALTIGCTLLLILRVVIPGVLAEVLVGGVMLWFGFCWYLLPLWLRHRAARRARAEEA
;
A
#
# COMPACT_ATOMS: atom_id res chain seq x y z
N MET A 1 7.08 56.82 -61.00
CA MET A 1 5.69 57.13 -61.39
C MET A 1 4.81 56.08 -60.72
N THR A 2 4.08 56.50 -59.67
CA THR A 2 2.81 55.94 -59.12
C THR A 2 2.63 54.42 -59.08
N MET A 3 2.76 53.75 -57.93
CA MET A 3 1.73 53.52 -56.89
C MET A 3 0.43 52.88 -57.37
N THR A 4 0.15 51.66 -56.85
CA THR A 4 -1.12 51.08 -56.33
C THR A 4 -0.99 49.53 -56.34
N GLU A 5 -1.36 48.68 -55.37
CA GLU A 5 -1.88 48.73 -54.00
C GLU A 5 -1.54 47.37 -53.32
N GLN A 6 -1.48 47.37 -51.98
CA GLN A 6 -1.68 46.22 -51.08
C GLN A 6 -2.98 46.56 -50.32
N PRO A 7 -3.94 45.63 -50.01
CA PRO A 7 -3.74 44.56 -49.03
C PRO A 7 -4.64 43.30 -49.08
N ALA A 8 -4.28 42.30 -48.27
CA ALA A 8 -5.14 41.58 -47.30
C ALA A 8 -5.06 40.03 -47.32
N GLU A 9 -4.53 39.52 -46.20
CA GLU A 9 -5.10 38.45 -45.35
C GLU A 9 -4.80 36.96 -45.60
N LEU A 10 -4.58 36.28 -44.45
CA LEU A 10 -4.74 34.84 -44.15
C LEU A 10 -3.57 33.96 -44.63
N THR A 11 -2.81 33.22 -43.81
CA THR A 11 -3.12 32.58 -42.53
C THR A 11 -1.83 31.93 -42.03
N LYS A 12 -1.47 32.17 -40.76
CA LYS A 12 -0.95 31.15 -39.83
C LYS A 12 -0.06 30.08 -40.48
N GLU A 13 1.21 30.40 -40.71
CA GLU A 13 2.24 29.37 -40.82
C GLU A 13 2.42 28.74 -39.42
N ASP A 14 1.71 27.62 -39.27
CA ASP A 14 1.93 26.52 -38.34
C ASP A 14 2.97 26.76 -37.24
N THR A 15 2.51 27.49 -36.23
CA THR A 15 2.73 27.07 -34.85
C THR A 15 1.96 25.77 -34.64
N ASP A 16 2.44 24.71 -35.28
CA ASP A 16 2.06 23.34 -34.97
C ASP A 16 3.32 22.50 -35.11
N CYS A 17 4.27 22.80 -34.21
CA CYS A 17 4.94 21.73 -33.47
C CYS A 17 3.87 20.98 -32.68
N CYS A 18 3.00 20.33 -33.46
CA CYS A 18 1.88 19.53 -33.08
C CYS A 18 2.52 18.45 -32.25
N THR A 19 2.52 18.68 -30.93
CA THR A 19 2.07 17.72 -29.95
C THR A 19 1.78 16.40 -30.65
N ARG A 20 2.82 15.57 -30.77
CA ARG A 20 2.63 14.13 -30.73
C ARG A 20 2.03 13.87 -29.36
N HIS A 21 0.74 14.15 -29.22
CA HIS A 21 -0.16 13.33 -28.47
C HIS A 21 0.04 11.94 -29.07
N HIS A 22 1.00 11.23 -28.50
CA HIS A 22 1.05 9.78 -28.59
C HIS A 22 -0.32 9.34 -28.10
N ASP A 23 -1.17 9.03 -29.07
CA ASP A 23 -2.43 8.35 -28.90
C ASP A 23 -2.17 7.18 -27.94
N ASP A 24 -2.71 7.25 -26.72
CA ASP A 24 -2.76 6.16 -25.71
C ASP A 24 -3.76 5.07 -26.15
N SER A 25 -3.79 4.80 -27.46
CA SER A 25 -4.86 4.09 -28.17
C SER A 25 -4.35 2.79 -28.81
N GLY A 26 -3.35 2.17 -28.19
CA GLY A 26 -2.81 0.85 -28.57
C GLY A 26 -2.55 -0.10 -27.39
N GLU A 27 -2.83 0.31 -26.15
CA GLU A 27 -2.54 -0.50 -24.97
C GLU A 27 -3.51 -1.69 -24.87
N THR A 28 -2.98 -2.91 -24.97
CA THR A 28 -3.78 -4.13 -24.80
C THR A 28 -4.34 -4.20 -23.37
N ALA A 29 -5.50 -4.84 -23.17
CA ALA A 29 -6.10 -5.00 -21.84
C ALA A 29 -5.11 -5.61 -20.82
N ARG A 30 -4.15 -6.42 -21.29
CA ARG A 30 -3.08 -7.01 -20.49
C ARG A 30 -2.02 -6.00 -20.04
N GLU A 31 -1.59 -5.11 -20.93
CA GLU A 31 -0.64 -4.03 -20.57
C GLU A 31 -1.26 -3.09 -19.54
N ARG A 32 -2.54 -2.77 -19.67
CA ARG A 32 -3.27 -1.90 -18.74
C ARG A 32 -3.35 -2.48 -17.32
N VAL A 33 -3.60 -3.79 -17.20
CA VAL A 33 -3.57 -4.51 -15.91
C VAL A 33 -2.15 -4.54 -15.34
N ASN A 34 -1.13 -4.75 -16.19
CA ASN A 34 0.26 -4.77 -15.76
C ASN A 34 0.76 -3.39 -15.28
N ARG A 35 0.31 -2.30 -15.92
CA ARG A 35 0.60 -0.93 -15.52
C ARG A 35 0.00 -0.61 -14.15
N ARG A 36 -1.31 -0.86 -13.99
CA ARG A 36 -2.00 -0.70 -12.69
C ARG A 36 -1.39 -1.56 -11.60
N TRP A 37 -0.96 -2.78 -11.93
CA TRP A 37 -0.26 -3.66 -11.00
C TRP A 37 1.05 -3.06 -10.51
N ASN A 38 1.88 -2.52 -11.41
CA ASN A 38 3.13 -1.86 -11.03
C ASN A 38 2.90 -0.62 -10.16
N GLU A 39 1.86 0.17 -10.44
CA GLU A 39 1.46 1.30 -9.58
C GLU A 39 1.12 0.82 -8.16
N VAL A 40 0.28 -0.21 -8.03
CA VAL A 40 -0.10 -0.80 -6.74
C VAL A 40 1.12 -1.40 -6.00
N LEU A 41 2.04 -2.04 -6.72
CA LEU A 41 3.28 -2.54 -6.12
C LEU A 41 4.19 -1.40 -5.64
N GLN A 42 4.23 -0.28 -6.34
CA GLN A 42 5.02 0.89 -5.94
C GLN A 42 4.44 1.56 -4.70
N GLU A 43 3.11 1.70 -4.61
CA GLU A 43 2.43 2.18 -3.41
C GLU A 43 2.67 1.23 -2.22
N THR A 44 2.59 -0.07 -2.45
CA THR A 44 2.84 -1.07 -1.41
C THR A 44 4.29 -1.08 -0.96
N ARG A 45 5.23 -0.73 -1.83
CA ARG A 45 6.65 -0.61 -1.47
C ARG A 45 6.90 0.47 -0.41
N VAL A 46 6.09 1.52 -0.37
CA VAL A 46 6.16 2.56 0.69
C VAL A 46 5.79 1.96 2.05
N ALA A 47 4.76 1.11 2.11
CA ALA A 47 4.42 0.38 3.33
C ALA A 47 5.48 -0.68 3.68
N GLN A 48 6.07 -1.31 2.66
CA GLN A 48 7.10 -2.34 2.82
C GLN A 48 8.37 -1.79 3.49
N THR A 49 8.83 -0.59 3.12
CA THR A 49 9.99 0.02 3.78
C THR A 49 9.69 0.33 5.24
N GLY A 50 8.47 0.79 5.55
CA GLY A 50 8.01 1.01 6.92
C GLY A 50 8.08 -0.24 7.80
N VAL A 51 7.57 -1.39 7.32
CA VAL A 51 7.64 -2.64 8.09
C VAL A 51 9.07 -3.12 8.29
N GLN A 52 9.95 -2.96 7.30
CA GLN A 52 11.35 -3.40 7.42
C GLN A 52 12.09 -2.62 8.49
N ILE A 53 11.89 -1.30 8.55
CA ILE A 53 12.48 -0.45 9.58
C ILE A 53 11.95 -0.85 10.96
N LEU A 54 10.63 -0.98 11.11
CA LEU A 54 10.00 -1.40 12.36
C LEU A 54 10.52 -2.78 12.82
N PHE A 55 10.61 -3.73 11.90
CA PHE A 55 11.11 -5.08 12.17
C PHE A 55 12.59 -5.07 12.60
N GLY A 56 13.42 -4.25 11.96
CA GLY A 56 14.83 -4.08 12.35
C GLY A 56 14.97 -3.46 13.75
N PHE A 57 14.15 -2.47 14.08
CA PHE A 57 14.11 -1.90 15.43
C PHE A 57 13.66 -2.92 16.47
N LEU A 58 12.59 -3.67 16.19
CA LEU A 58 12.14 -4.77 17.03
C LEU A 58 13.30 -5.73 17.30
N LEU A 59 13.96 -6.26 16.27
CA LEU A 59 15.10 -7.17 16.43
C LEU A 59 16.25 -6.55 17.25
N SER A 60 16.53 -5.26 17.08
CA SER A 60 17.58 -4.57 17.84
C SER A 60 17.26 -4.57 19.34
N VAL A 61 16.00 -4.39 19.72
CA VAL A 61 15.56 -4.42 21.13
C VAL A 61 15.86 -5.76 21.80
N ALA A 62 15.77 -6.90 21.09
CA ALA A 62 16.08 -8.22 21.66
C ALA A 62 17.50 -8.33 22.25
N PHE A 63 18.44 -7.58 21.67
CA PHE A 63 19.85 -7.61 22.08
C PHE A 63 20.20 -6.56 23.14
N THR A 64 19.24 -5.72 23.53
CA THR A 64 19.45 -4.71 24.58
C THR A 64 19.41 -5.33 25.98
N PRO A 65 20.15 -4.80 26.96
CA PRO A 65 20.11 -5.28 28.34
C PRO A 65 18.71 -5.16 28.97
N LEU A 66 17.91 -4.18 28.55
CA LEU A 66 16.52 -3.99 28.97
C LEU A 66 15.64 -5.23 28.69
N PHE A 67 15.96 -6.01 27.65
CA PHE A 67 15.27 -7.27 27.34
C PHE A 67 15.45 -8.35 28.42
N ARG A 68 16.52 -8.29 29.20
CA ARG A 68 16.76 -9.24 30.29
C ARG A 68 15.91 -8.94 31.52
N GLU A 69 15.47 -7.70 31.70
CA GLU A 69 14.67 -7.23 32.83
C GLU A 69 13.16 -7.32 32.58
N LEU A 70 12.75 -7.62 31.34
CA LEU A 70 11.35 -7.77 30.96
C LEU A 70 10.67 -8.96 31.66
N GLU A 71 9.44 -8.71 32.13
CA GLU A 71 8.58 -9.73 32.72
C GLU A 71 8.26 -10.84 31.70
N THR A 72 7.96 -12.06 32.18
CA THR A 72 7.74 -13.22 31.31
C THR A 72 6.59 -12.99 30.32
N PHE A 73 5.54 -12.28 30.76
CA PHE A 73 4.41 -11.92 29.89
C PHE A 73 4.85 -11.01 28.73
N ASP A 74 5.59 -9.93 29.02
CA ASP A 74 6.05 -8.99 27.99
C ASP A 74 7.04 -9.65 27.02
N ARG A 75 7.85 -10.61 27.49
CA ARG A 75 8.72 -11.40 26.61
C ARG A 75 7.91 -12.21 25.58
N VAL A 76 6.80 -12.84 25.99
CA VAL A 76 5.93 -13.61 25.07
C VAL A 76 5.26 -12.69 24.07
N VAL A 77 4.76 -11.53 24.52
CA VAL A 77 4.17 -10.52 23.63
C VAL A 77 5.21 -10.01 22.63
N TYR A 78 6.44 -9.76 23.07
CA TYR A 78 7.55 -9.37 22.20
C TYR A 78 7.87 -10.42 21.14
N VAL A 79 8.05 -11.69 21.53
CA VAL A 79 8.34 -12.76 20.56
C VAL A 79 7.20 -12.90 19.54
N THR A 80 5.95 -12.82 20.01
CA THR A 80 4.78 -12.83 19.13
C THR A 80 4.81 -11.65 18.16
N THR A 81 5.17 -10.46 18.64
CA THR A 81 5.31 -9.25 17.82
C THR A 81 6.36 -9.39 16.73
N VAL A 82 7.53 -9.96 17.07
CA VAL A 82 8.60 -10.23 16.11
C VAL A 82 8.15 -11.22 15.04
N VAL A 83 7.47 -12.31 15.43
CA VAL A 83 6.93 -13.30 14.48
C VAL A 83 5.89 -12.68 13.56
N LEU A 84 4.98 -11.85 14.09
CA LEU A 84 4.01 -11.10 13.29
C LEU A 84 4.70 -10.16 12.31
N GLY A 85 5.74 -9.44 12.73
CA GLY A 85 6.53 -8.55 11.87
C GLY A 85 7.24 -9.29 10.74
N ALA A 86 7.81 -10.47 11.03
CA ALA A 86 8.41 -11.34 10.03
C ALA A 86 7.37 -11.85 9.02
N ALA A 87 6.20 -12.29 9.50
CA ALA A 87 5.10 -12.76 8.66
C ALA A 87 4.51 -11.63 7.78
N ALA A 88 4.38 -10.41 8.33
CA ALA A 88 3.97 -9.22 7.59
C ALA A 88 4.97 -8.90 6.47
N THR A 89 6.26 -8.89 6.79
CA THR A 89 7.34 -8.65 5.83
C THR A 89 7.34 -9.69 4.70
N GLY A 90 7.24 -10.98 5.04
CA GLY A 90 7.15 -12.05 4.05
C GLY A 90 5.93 -11.91 3.15
N SER A 91 4.77 -11.58 3.72
CA SER A 91 3.51 -11.42 2.97
C SER A 91 3.55 -10.22 2.02
N LEU A 92 4.18 -9.11 2.41
CA LEU A 92 4.34 -7.92 1.57
C LEU A 92 5.39 -8.10 0.45
N ILE A 93 6.39 -8.95 0.66
CA ILE A 93 7.42 -9.26 -0.36
C ILE A 93 6.90 -10.31 -1.37
N ALA A 94 5.98 -11.19 -0.95
CA ALA A 94 5.47 -12.30 -1.76
C ALA A 94 4.98 -11.94 -3.19
N PRO A 95 4.28 -10.81 -3.44
CA PRO A 95 3.82 -10.42 -4.78
C PRO A 95 4.96 -10.23 -5.78
N VAL A 96 6.09 -9.67 -5.32
CA VAL A 96 7.28 -9.45 -6.16
C VAL A 96 7.88 -10.79 -6.57
N SER A 97 7.95 -11.72 -5.63
CA SER A 97 8.40 -13.09 -5.90
C SER A 97 7.45 -13.80 -6.86
N LEU A 98 6.14 -13.81 -6.59
CA LEU A 98 5.13 -14.44 -7.43
C LEU A 98 5.17 -13.91 -8.87
N HIS A 99 5.24 -12.58 -9.03
CA HIS A 99 5.36 -11.95 -10.34
C HIS A 99 6.64 -12.40 -11.07
N ARG A 100 7.80 -12.39 -10.39
CA ARG A 100 9.08 -12.78 -10.98
C ARG A 100 9.12 -14.26 -11.38
N PHE A 101 8.52 -15.15 -10.59
CA PHE A 101 8.52 -16.59 -10.86
C PHE A 101 7.48 -17.01 -11.93
N LEU A 102 6.36 -16.29 -12.06
CA LEU A 102 5.23 -16.71 -12.93
C LEU A 102 4.99 -15.80 -14.14
N SER A 103 5.83 -14.79 -14.40
CA SER A 103 5.72 -13.90 -15.59
C SER A 103 5.67 -14.64 -16.95
N GLY A 104 6.07 -15.92 -17.00
CA GLY A 104 6.09 -16.75 -18.22
C GLY A 104 4.90 -17.71 -18.41
N GLN A 105 4.02 -17.93 -17.43
CA GLN A 105 2.95 -18.94 -17.53
C GLN A 105 1.56 -18.32 -17.80
N ARG A 106 0.70 -19.05 -18.53
CA ARG A 106 -0.65 -18.61 -18.99
C ARG A 106 -1.71 -18.49 -17.88
N MET A 107 -1.39 -18.82 -16.63
CA MET A 107 -2.28 -18.72 -15.46
C MET A 107 -2.07 -17.39 -14.72
N LYS A 108 -2.34 -16.26 -15.38
CA LYS A 108 -2.02 -14.93 -14.84
C LYS A 108 -3.02 -14.44 -13.78
N ASP A 109 -4.29 -14.83 -13.86
CA ASP A 109 -5.33 -14.21 -13.05
C ASP A 109 -5.38 -14.74 -11.60
N GLU A 110 -5.22 -16.05 -11.40
CA GLU A 110 -5.26 -16.68 -10.06
C GLU A 110 -4.04 -16.30 -9.19
N VAL A 111 -2.89 -16.08 -9.82
CA VAL A 111 -1.63 -15.66 -9.18
C VAL A 111 -1.75 -14.23 -8.67
N VAL A 112 -2.33 -13.35 -9.47
CA VAL A 112 -2.62 -11.95 -9.13
C VAL A 112 -3.57 -11.90 -7.94
N GLU A 113 -4.63 -12.71 -7.94
CA GLU A 113 -5.58 -12.74 -6.83
C GLU A 113 -4.92 -13.25 -5.52
N THR A 114 -4.10 -14.29 -5.61
CA THR A 114 -3.35 -14.82 -4.46
C THR A 114 -2.36 -13.78 -3.90
N ALA A 115 -1.67 -13.07 -4.78
CA ALA A 115 -0.77 -11.98 -4.40
C ALA A 115 -1.53 -10.83 -3.71
N CYS A 116 -2.72 -10.44 -4.20
CA CYS A 116 -3.57 -9.47 -3.53
C CYS A 116 -4.01 -9.94 -2.14
N ARG A 117 -4.38 -11.21 -1.97
CA ARG A 117 -4.74 -11.78 -0.66
C ARG A 117 -3.56 -11.76 0.32
N LEU A 118 -2.35 -12.07 -0.16
CA LEU A 118 -1.13 -11.98 0.63
C LEU A 118 -0.82 -10.53 1.05
N MET A 119 -1.00 -9.55 0.16
CA MET A 119 -0.83 -8.13 0.52
C MET A 119 -1.83 -7.68 1.58
N MET A 120 -3.10 -8.07 1.44
CA MET A 120 -4.12 -7.79 2.46
C MET A 120 -3.78 -8.44 3.80
N CYS A 121 -3.35 -9.71 3.79
CA CYS A 121 -2.88 -10.41 5.00
C CYS A 121 -1.68 -9.69 5.63
N GLY A 122 -0.70 -9.28 4.82
CA GLY A 122 0.47 -8.52 5.25
C GLY A 122 0.11 -7.20 5.93
N MET A 123 -0.89 -6.48 5.41
CA MET A 123 -1.42 -5.27 6.05
C MET A 123 -2.06 -5.57 7.41
N VAL A 124 -2.87 -6.64 7.55
CA VAL A 124 -3.41 -7.05 8.87
C VAL A 124 -2.27 -7.32 9.86
N LEU A 125 -1.31 -8.14 9.45
CA LEU A 125 -0.16 -8.53 10.28
C LEU A 125 0.69 -7.32 10.68
N LEU A 126 0.84 -6.34 9.78
CA LEU A 126 1.51 -5.09 10.08
C LEU A 126 0.78 -4.27 11.16
N ALA A 127 -0.54 -4.10 11.05
CA ALA A 127 -1.33 -3.42 12.08
C ALA A 127 -1.16 -4.10 13.45
N LEU A 128 -1.29 -5.43 13.50
CA LEU A 128 -1.10 -6.23 14.70
C LEU A 128 0.31 -6.04 15.28
N THR A 129 1.34 -6.07 14.43
CA THR A 129 2.74 -5.86 14.85
C THR A 129 2.92 -4.49 15.48
N ILE A 130 2.40 -3.43 14.86
CA ILE A 130 2.46 -2.06 15.40
C ILE A 130 1.69 -1.97 16.72
N GLY A 131 0.49 -2.56 16.79
CA GLY A 131 -0.33 -2.58 18.01
C GLY A 131 0.36 -3.29 19.18
N CYS A 132 0.91 -4.47 18.95
CA CYS A 132 1.64 -5.21 19.98
C CYS A 132 2.94 -4.49 20.39
N THR A 133 3.65 -3.89 19.43
CA THR A 133 4.84 -3.06 19.73
C THR A 133 4.47 -1.87 20.61
N LEU A 134 3.39 -1.17 20.28
CA LEU A 134 2.91 -0.02 21.04
C LEU A 134 2.45 -0.45 22.45
N LEU A 135 1.78 -1.59 22.57
CA LEU A 135 1.37 -2.16 23.85
C LEU A 135 2.57 -2.43 24.75
N LEU A 136 3.62 -3.06 24.22
CA LEU A 136 4.86 -3.32 24.96
C LEU A 136 5.49 -2.02 25.46
N ILE A 137 5.65 -1.04 24.58
CA ILE A 137 6.24 0.26 24.95
C ILE A 137 5.40 0.96 26.02
N LEU A 138 4.08 1.01 25.84
CA LEU A 138 3.19 1.69 26.78
C LEU A 138 3.09 0.97 28.13
N ARG A 139 3.15 -0.36 28.19
CA ARG A 139 3.21 -1.08 29.46
C ARG A 139 4.48 -0.79 30.25
N VAL A 140 5.60 -0.57 29.56
CA VAL A 140 6.87 -0.20 30.21
C VAL A 140 6.85 1.24 30.71
N VAL A 141 6.21 2.16 29.98
CA VAL A 141 6.23 3.61 30.30
C VAL A 141 5.10 4.03 31.25
N ILE A 142 3.90 3.46 31.11
CA ILE A 142 2.69 3.89 31.82
C ILE A 142 2.13 2.72 32.63
N PRO A 143 2.13 2.80 33.98
CA PRO A 143 1.46 1.80 34.79
C PRO A 143 -0.07 1.93 34.69
N GLY A 144 -0.77 0.82 34.44
CA GLY A 144 -2.23 0.71 34.51
C GLY A 144 -2.96 0.55 33.16
N VAL A 145 -4.29 0.63 33.20
CA VAL A 145 -5.20 0.34 32.07
C VAL A 145 -5.15 1.36 30.93
N LEU A 146 -4.50 2.51 31.14
CA LEU A 146 -4.37 3.56 30.12
C LEU A 146 -3.60 3.07 28.89
N ALA A 147 -2.61 2.19 29.07
CA ALA A 147 -1.87 1.58 27.97
C ALA A 147 -2.80 0.81 27.03
N GLU A 148 -3.68 -0.02 27.58
CA GLU A 148 -4.63 -0.84 26.82
C GLU A 148 -5.67 0.01 26.09
N VAL A 149 -6.17 1.07 26.73
CA VAL A 149 -7.13 2.00 26.11
C VAL A 149 -6.51 2.74 24.93
N LEU A 150 -5.27 3.22 25.07
CA LEU A 150 -4.56 3.92 23.99
C LEU A 150 -4.29 2.99 22.80
N VAL A 151 -3.81 1.77 23.06
CA VAL A 151 -3.60 0.76 22.00
C VAL A 151 -4.92 0.40 21.33
N GLY A 152 -5.99 0.19 22.12
CA GLY A 152 -7.34 -0.06 21.60
C GLY A 152 -7.80 1.06 20.67
N GLY A 153 -7.59 2.33 21.06
CA GLY A 153 -7.89 3.50 20.23
C GLY A 153 -7.12 3.53 18.91
N VAL A 154 -5.80 3.27 18.95
CA VAL A 154 -4.96 3.22 17.74
C VAL A 154 -5.35 2.06 16.84
N MET A 155 -5.65 0.88 17.39
CA MET A 155 -6.11 -0.29 16.63
C MET A 155 -7.49 -0.07 16.01
N LEU A 156 -8.40 0.60 16.72
CA LEU A 156 -9.69 1.03 16.16
C LEU A 156 -9.49 2.01 15.01
N TRP A 157 -8.57 2.97 15.17
CA TRP A 157 -8.23 3.92 14.09
C TRP A 157 -7.66 3.21 12.86
N PHE A 158 -6.75 2.25 13.03
CA PHE A 158 -6.26 1.43 11.93
C PHE A 158 -7.37 0.59 11.29
N GLY A 159 -8.21 -0.07 12.08
CA GLY A 159 -9.36 -0.81 11.58
C GLY A 159 -10.29 0.09 10.76
N PHE A 160 -10.54 1.31 11.23
CA PHE A 160 -11.36 2.29 10.53
C PHE A 160 -10.74 2.73 9.21
N CYS A 161 -9.50 3.21 9.25
CA CYS A 161 -8.81 3.76 8.08
C CYS A 161 -8.50 2.68 7.03
N TRP A 162 -8.13 1.47 7.44
CA TRP A 162 -7.69 0.42 6.52
C TRP A 162 -8.79 -0.54 6.06
N TYR A 163 -9.87 -0.71 6.83
CA TYR A 163 -10.94 -1.65 6.46
C TYR A 163 -12.28 -0.96 6.29
N LEU A 164 -12.74 -0.15 7.24
CA LEU A 164 -14.05 0.50 7.11
C LEU A 164 -14.07 1.49 5.95
N LEU A 165 -13.02 2.32 5.79
CA LEU A 165 -12.95 3.30 4.72
C LEU A 165 -13.02 2.66 3.32
N PRO A 166 -12.17 1.68 2.95
CA PRO A 166 -12.26 1.03 1.64
C PRO A 166 -13.55 0.23 1.45
N LEU A 167 -14.06 -0.44 2.49
CA LEU A 167 -15.35 -1.13 2.40
C LEU A 167 -16.49 -0.15 2.16
N TRP A 168 -16.47 1.02 2.81
CA TRP A 168 -17.51 2.03 2.66
C TRP A 168 -17.46 2.67 1.27
N LEU A 169 -16.26 3.00 0.76
CA LEU A 169 -16.07 3.48 -0.60
C LEU A 169 -16.56 2.45 -1.63
N ARG A 170 -16.23 1.17 -1.45
CA ARG A 170 -16.68 0.08 -2.32
C ARG A 170 -18.20 -0.06 -2.32
N HIS A 171 -18.85 0.02 -1.15
CA HIS A 171 -20.31 0.01 -1.06
C HIS A 171 -20.94 1.24 -1.72
N ARG A 172 -20.31 2.42 -1.61
CA ARG A 172 -20.82 3.66 -2.20
C ARG A 172 -20.70 3.65 -3.73
N ALA A 173 -19.61 3.12 -4.27
CA ALA A 173 -19.43 2.92 -5.70
C ALA A 173 -20.47 1.92 -6.26
N ALA A 174 -20.70 0.81 -5.57
CA ALA A 174 -21.72 -0.18 -5.95
C ALA A 174 -23.15 0.39 -5.94
N ARG A 175 -23.46 1.31 -5.01
CA ARG A 175 -24.76 2.01 -4.98
C ARG A 175 -24.93 3.00 -6.13
N ARG A 176 -23.86 3.68 -6.56
CA ARG A 176 -23.91 4.61 -7.70
C ARG A 176 -24.13 3.90 -9.03
N ALA A 177 -23.42 2.81 -9.28
CA ALA A 177 -23.61 2.00 -10.49
C ALA A 177 -25.07 1.51 -10.63
N ARG A 178 -25.67 1.03 -9.54
CA ARG A 178 -27.09 0.62 -9.53
C ARG A 178 -28.08 1.77 -9.72
N ALA A 179 -27.69 3.00 -9.43
CA ALA A 179 -28.53 4.19 -9.63
C ALA A 179 -28.39 4.77 -11.05
N GLU A 180 -27.32 4.44 -11.77
CA GLU A 180 -27.14 4.77 -13.19
C GLU A 180 -27.81 3.74 -14.11
N GLU A 181 -28.02 2.51 -13.63
CA GLU A 181 -28.74 1.42 -14.33
C GLU A 181 -30.27 1.44 -14.12
N ALA A 182 -30.79 2.27 -13.22
CA ALA A 182 -32.21 2.36 -12.85
C ALA A 182 -32.84 3.67 -13.36
#